data_AF-A0A191HVF9-F1
#
_entry.id   AF-A0A191HVF9-F1
#
_cell.length_a   1.000
_cell.length_b   1.000
_cell.length_c   1.000
_cell.angle_alpha   90.00
_cell.angle_beta   90.00
_cell.angle_gamma   90.00
#
_symmetry.space_group_name_H-M   'P 1'
#
loop_
_entity.id
_entity.type
_entity.pdbx_description
1 polymer ?
#
loop_
_entity_poly.entity_id
_entity_poly.type
_entity_poly.pdbx_seq_one_letter_code
_entity_poly.pdbx_strand_id
1 'polypeptide(L)'
;MDYKIPTMMDIPDVEVHFIETEEPSSAYGNKSLGEPPNIAPAAAIRNAILNCTDIQFNQLPLTAERIKMALIRKKKVRYSYGE
;
A
#
# COMPACT_ATOMS: atom_id res chain seq x y z
N MET A 1 -17.32 -17.16 -3.16
CA MET A 1 -17.25 -15.82 -3.78
C MET A 1 -15.83 -15.32 -3.61
N ASP A 2 -15.10 -15.25 -4.72
CA ASP A 2 -13.63 -15.12 -4.72
C ASP A 2 -13.15 -13.69 -4.94
N TYR A 3 -14.04 -12.80 -5.39
CA TYR A 3 -13.79 -11.37 -5.43
C TYR A 3 -14.03 -10.76 -4.04
N LYS A 4 -12.93 -10.46 -3.34
CA LYS A 4 -12.98 -9.90 -1.99
C LYS A 4 -13.21 -8.40 -2.05
N ILE A 5 -14.25 -7.95 -1.37
CA ILE A 5 -14.49 -6.54 -1.05
C ILE A 5 -14.16 -6.39 0.45
N PRO A 6 -13.39 -5.37 0.86
CA PRO A 6 -13.06 -5.16 2.26
C PRO A 6 -14.33 -4.90 3.08
N THR A 7 -14.36 -5.46 4.28
CA THR A 7 -15.37 -5.21 5.31
C THR A 7 -14.89 -4.11 6.25
N MET A 8 -15.75 -3.66 7.17
CA MET A 8 -15.37 -2.69 8.20
C MET A 8 -14.18 -3.15 9.05
N MET A 9 -14.01 -4.46 9.23
CA MET A 9 -12.90 -5.03 10.03
C MET A 9 -11.55 -5.05 9.28
N ASP A 10 -11.56 -4.84 7.96
CA ASP A 10 -10.34 -4.86 7.14
C ASP A 10 -9.71 -3.47 6.99
N ILE A 11 -10.45 -2.41 7.29
CA ILE A 11 -10.01 -1.02 7.14
C ILE A 11 -9.31 -0.58 8.44
N PRO A 12 -8.05 -0.11 8.37
CA PRO A 12 -7.36 0.44 9.55
C PRO A 12 -7.92 1.81 9.92
N ASP A 13 -7.55 2.32 11.09
CA ASP A 13 -7.81 3.72 11.44
C ASP A 13 -7.15 4.65 10.42
N VAL A 14 -7.92 5.58 9.86
CA VAL A 14 -7.46 6.54 8.84
C VAL A 14 -7.45 7.93 9.44
N GLU A 15 -6.26 8.50 9.61
CA GLU A 15 -6.09 9.91 9.96
C GLU A 15 -6.10 10.78 8.70
N VAL A 16 -6.80 11.92 8.76
CA VAL A 16 -6.99 12.81 7.61
C VAL A 16 -6.50 14.21 7.95
N HIS A 17 -5.61 14.73 7.12
CA HIS A 17 -5.14 16.11 7.17
C HIS A 17 -5.50 16.83 5.87
N PHE A 18 -6.18 17.97 5.99
CA PHE A 18 -6.42 18.85 4.86
C PHE A 18 -5.26 19.82 4.71
N ILE A 19 -4.65 19.81 3.53
CA ILE A 19 -3.61 20.77 3.15
C ILE A 19 -4.22 21.74 2.15
N GLU A 20 -4.41 22.98 2.58
CA GLU A 20 -5.04 24.01 1.78
C GLU A 20 -3.98 24.73 0.93
N THR A 21 -4.21 24.77 -0.37
CA THR A 21 -3.38 25.52 -1.32
C THR A 21 -4.29 26.19 -2.33
N GLU A 22 -4.00 27.43 -2.68
CA GLU A 22 -4.80 28.19 -3.65
C GLU A 22 -4.71 27.55 -5.05
N GLU A 23 -5.85 27.40 -5.70
CA GLU A 23 -5.97 27.03 -7.11
C GLU A 23 -6.46 28.24 -7.93
N PRO A 24 -5.56 28.99 -8.59
CA PRO A 24 -5.92 30.22 -9.30
C PRO A 24 -6.95 30.01 -10.42
N SER A 25 -7.06 28.79 -10.95
CA SER A 25 -8.02 28.46 -12.00
C SER A 25 -9.43 28.18 -11.48
N SER A 26 -9.63 28.04 -10.16
CA SER A 26 -10.93 27.76 -9.55
C SER A 26 -11.54 29.00 -8.91
N ALA A 27 -12.87 29.16 -9.04
CA ALA A 27 -13.62 30.28 -8.49
C ALA A 27 -13.49 30.46 -6.97
N TYR A 28 -13.20 29.37 -6.25
CA TYR A 28 -13.04 29.37 -4.79
C TYR A 28 -11.68 28.83 -4.34
N GLY A 29 -10.69 28.74 -5.24
CA GLY A 29 -9.37 28.21 -4.90
C GLY A 29 -9.33 26.71 -4.57
N ASN A 30 -10.43 25.98 -4.77
CA ASN A 30 -10.55 24.56 -4.45
C ASN A 30 -9.93 23.64 -5.51
N LYS A 31 -9.50 22.45 -5.08
CA LYS A 31 -8.97 21.37 -5.93
C LYS A 31 -9.83 20.11 -5.84
N SER A 32 -9.73 19.25 -6.86
CA SER A 32 -10.39 17.93 -6.83
C SER A 32 -9.77 17.03 -5.76
N LEU A 33 -10.61 16.28 -5.05
CA LEU A 33 -10.20 15.42 -3.94
C LEU A 33 -10.65 13.95 -4.05
N GLY A 34 -11.52 13.60 -5.02
CA GLY A 34 -12.08 12.25 -5.08
C GLY A 34 -11.04 11.15 -5.37
N GLU A 35 -10.17 11.39 -6.35
CA GLU A 35 -9.16 10.41 -6.80
C GLU A 35 -7.84 10.42 -6.02
N PRO A 36 -7.26 11.58 -5.64
CA PRO A 36 -5.92 11.62 -5.01
C PRO A 36 -5.74 10.70 -3.78
N PRO A 37 -6.70 10.62 -2.84
CA PRO A 37 -6.61 9.71 -1.69
C PRO A 37 -6.65 8.22 -2.08
N ASN A 38 -7.15 7.87 -3.27
CA ASN A 38 -7.25 6.49 -3.75
C ASN A 38 -6.00 6.01 -4.50
N ILE A 39 -5.14 6.94 -4.98
CA ILE A 39 -3.95 6.60 -5.79
C ILE A 39 -2.80 6.11 -4.89
N ALA A 40 -2.54 6.82 -3.79
CA ALA A 40 -1.38 6.59 -2.93
C ALA A 40 -1.41 5.29 -2.08
N PRO A 41 -2.56 4.80 -1.55
CA PRO A 41 -2.59 3.72 -0.56
C PRO A 41 -1.89 2.43 -1.00
N ALA A 42 -2.12 1.97 -2.23
CA ALA A 42 -1.52 0.73 -2.73
C ALA A 42 0.03 0.79 -2.75
N ALA A 43 0.59 1.94 -3.16
CA ALA A 43 2.03 2.15 -3.17
C ALA A 43 2.60 2.30 -1.75
N ALA A 44 1.88 3.00 -0.87
CA ALA A 44 2.27 3.17 0.53
C ALA A 44 2.35 1.82 1.27
N ILE A 45 1.33 0.97 1.13
CA ILE A 45 1.30 -0.37 1.74
C ILE A 45 2.42 -1.25 1.20
N ARG A 46 2.65 -1.25 -0.13
CA ARG A 46 3.78 -1.98 -0.74
C ARG A 46 5.12 -1.53 -0.16
N ASN A 47 5.33 -0.22 -0.01
CA ASN A 47 6.56 0.34 0.53
C ASN A 47 6.74 0.01 2.01
N ALA A 48 5.67 -0.01 2.80
CA ALA A 48 5.72 -0.46 4.20
C ALA A 48 6.16 -1.92 4.29
N ILE A 49 5.64 -2.80 3.43
CA ILE A 49 6.08 -4.20 3.36
C ILE A 49 7.55 -4.30 2.95
N LEU A 50 7.98 -3.53 1.93
CA LEU A 50 9.39 -3.46 1.53
C LEU A 50 10.26 -3.04 2.71
N ASN A 51 9.90 -1.97 3.43
CA ASN A 51 10.65 -1.46 4.57
C ASN A 51 10.74 -2.47 5.72
N CYS A 52 9.69 -3.25 5.97
CA CYS A 52 9.68 -4.24 7.06
C CYS A 52 10.34 -5.58 6.69
N THR A 53 10.54 -5.88 5.41
CA THR A 53 10.94 -7.21 4.95
C THR A 53 12.15 -7.23 4.01
N ASP A 54 12.58 -6.09 3.50
CA ASP A 54 13.47 -5.89 2.33
C ASP A 54 13.11 -6.74 1.11
N ILE A 55 11.83 -7.03 0.91
CA ILE A 55 11.35 -7.76 -0.27
C ILE A 55 10.58 -6.80 -1.15
N GLN A 56 11.04 -6.67 -2.40
CA GLN A 56 10.35 -5.90 -3.42
C GLN A 56 9.26 -6.73 -4.11
N PHE A 57 8.06 -6.17 -4.21
CA PHE A 57 6.93 -6.73 -4.95
C PHE A 57 6.53 -5.81 -6.11
N ASN A 58 6.53 -6.34 -7.34
CA ASN A 58 6.19 -5.58 -8.56
C ASN A 58 4.86 -6.05 -9.20
N GLN A 59 3.98 -6.68 -8.41
CA GLN A 59 2.68 -7.16 -8.88
C GLN A 59 1.66 -7.10 -7.74
N LEU A 60 0.44 -6.67 -8.05
CA LEU A 60 -0.73 -6.66 -7.17
C LEU A 60 -1.72 -7.76 -7.60
N PRO A 61 -2.61 -8.23 -6.69
CA PRO A 61 -2.72 -7.86 -5.26
C PRO A 61 -1.63 -8.50 -4.39
N LEU A 62 -1.25 -7.83 -3.29
CA LEU A 62 -0.31 -8.36 -2.28
C LEU A 62 -1.03 -9.31 -1.31
N THR A 63 -1.43 -10.48 -1.80
CA THR A 63 -2.10 -11.48 -0.96
C THR A 63 -1.17 -12.02 0.12
N ALA A 64 -1.74 -12.45 1.25
CA ALA A 64 -1.00 -13.06 2.35
C ALA A 64 -0.15 -14.26 1.89
N GLU A 65 -0.67 -15.06 0.95
CA GLU A 65 0.06 -16.18 0.36
C GLU A 65 1.34 -15.73 -0.38
N ARG A 66 1.24 -14.70 -1.23
CA ARG A 66 2.39 -14.18 -1.99
C ARG A 66 3.46 -13.64 -1.05
N ILE A 67 3.05 -12.92 0.00
CA ILE A 67 3.96 -12.40 1.03
C ILE A 67 4.62 -13.58 1.78
N LYS A 68 3.85 -14.56 2.23
CA LYS A 68 4.36 -15.74 2.94
C LYS A 68 5.38 -16.52 2.12
N MET A 69 5.09 -16.79 0.84
CA MET A 69 5.99 -17.52 -0.04
C MET A 69 7.29 -16.75 -0.30
N ALA A 70 7.21 -15.43 -0.44
CA ALA A 70 8.39 -14.59 -0.59
C ALA A 70 9.28 -14.61 0.67
N LEU A 71 8.69 -14.55 1.86
CA LEU A 71 9.42 -14.65 3.14
C LEU A 71 10.11 -16.01 3.30
N ILE A 72 9.44 -17.12 2.95
CA ILE A 72 10.03 -18.47 2.96
C ILE A 72 11.22 -18.55 1.99
N ARG A 73 11.08 -17.98 0.79
CA ARG A 73 12.16 -17.96 -0.20
C ARG A 73 13.37 -17.17 0.29
N LYS A 74 13.17 -15.98 0.88
CA LYS A 74 14.26 -15.18 1.49
C LYS A 74 14.98 -15.96 2.60
N LYS A 75 14.25 -16.67 3.47
CA LYS A 75 14.86 -17.51 4.51
C LYS A 75 15.72 -18.64 3.92
N LYS A 76 15.22 -19.38 2.91
CA LYS A 76 15.98 -20.46 2.26
C LYS A 76 17.28 -19.97 1.64
N VAL A 77 17.25 -18.81 0.97
CA VAL A 77 18.45 -18.19 0.39
C VAL A 77 19.48 -17.89 1.48
N ARG A 78 19.08 -17.31 2.61
CA ARG A 78 20.01 -17.06 3.74
C ARG A 78 20.68 -18.35 4.23
N TYR A 79 19.92 -19.41 4.49
CA TYR A 79 20.47 -20.70 4.93
C TYR A 79 21.42 -21.35 3.92
N SER A 80 21.18 -21.21 2.61
CA SER A 80 22.07 -21.78 1.60
C SER A 80 23.43 -21.08 1.49
N TYR A 81 23.54 -19.82 1.94
CA TYR A 81 24.78 -19.04 1.91
C TYR A 81 25.54 -19.02 3.25
N GLY A 82 25.06 -19.73 4.28
CA GLY A 82 25.85 -19.99 5.50
C GLY A 82 25.94 -18.85 6.51
N GLU A 83 24.93 -17.98 6.59
CA GLU A 83 24.71 -17.07 7.74
C GLU A 83 23.58 -17.55 8.65
#